data_AF-A0A931WW29-F1
#
_entry.id   AF-A0A931WW29-F1
#
_cell.length_a   1.000
_cell.length_b   1.000
_cell.length_c   1.000
_cell.angle_alpha   90.00
_cell.angle_beta   90.00
_cell.angle_gamma   90.00
#
_symmetry.space_group_name_H-M   'P 1'
#
loop_
_entity.id
_entity.type
_entity.pdbx_description
1 polymer ?
#
loop_
_entity_poly.entity_id
_entity_poly.type
_entity_poly.pdbx_seq_one_letter_code
_entity_poly.pdbx_strand_id
1 'polypeptide(L)' 'MTSKAFGTQELQAMARLLGVEIPTERLEGLAQQVDAVYQGLARLGAVDLREVEPAASFRLPWRAG' A
#
# COMPACT_ATOMS: atom_id res chain seq x y z
N MET A 1 -14.72 -7.04 -7.06
CA MET A 1 -14.25 -6.91 -5.66
C MET A 1 -14.47 -5.47 -5.23
N THR A 2 -15.37 -5.24 -4.29
CA THR A 2 -15.63 -3.90 -3.75
C THR A 2 -14.41 -3.45 -2.96
N SER A 3 -13.74 -2.38 -3.42
CA SER A 3 -12.66 -1.75 -2.69
C SER A 3 -13.19 -1.32 -1.33
N LYS A 4 -12.66 -1.88 -0.24
CA LYS A 4 -12.99 -1.43 1.10
C LYS A 4 -12.40 -0.03 1.25
N ALA A 5 -13.24 0.98 1.47
CA ALA A 5 -12.78 2.33 1.73
C ALA A 5 -11.88 2.32 2.98
N PHE A 6 -10.67 2.87 2.86
CA PHE A 6 -9.75 2.95 3.99
C PHE A 6 -10.32 3.88 5.07
N GLY A 7 -10.56 3.33 6.26
CA GLY A 7 -11.08 4.09 7.39
C GLY A 7 -9.98 4.88 8.10
N THR A 8 -10.35 5.98 8.77
CA THR A 8 -9.42 6.78 9.59
C THR A 8 -8.72 5.95 10.67
N GLN A 9 -9.40 4.94 11.23
CA GLN A 9 -8.81 3.99 12.20
C GLN A 9 -7.67 3.14 11.61
N GLU A 10 -7.84 2.66 10.38
CA GLU A 10 -6.82 1.84 9.69
C GLU A 10 -5.58 2.69 9.39
N LEU A 11 -5.79 3.94 8.97
CA LEU A 11 -4.72 4.91 8.77
C LEU A 11 -3.95 5.21 10.06
N GLN A 12 -4.66 5.38 11.17
CA GLN A 12 -4.05 5.65 12.47
C GLN A 12 -3.25 4.44 12.99
N ALA A 13 -3.73 3.21 12.73
CA ALA A 13 -2.98 1.99 13.02
C ALA A 13 -1.70 1.88 12.18
N MET A 14 -1.78 2.19 10.87
CA MET A 14 -0.60 2.20 9.99
C MET A 14 0.43 3.26 10.42
N ALA A 15 -0.04 4.46 10.78
CA ALA A 15 0.82 5.53 11.26
C ALA A 15 1.62 5.13 12.50
N ARG A 16 0.96 4.46 13.46
CA ARG A 16 1.61 3.93 14.66
C ARG A 16 2.69 2.89 14.33
N LEU A 17 2.45 1.99 13.38
CA LEU A 17 3.46 1.00 12.96
C LEU A 17 4.70 1.65 12.34
N LEU A 18 4.52 2.77 11.65
CA LEU A 18 5.60 3.53 11.01
C LEU A 18 6.25 4.56 11.95
N GLY A 19 5.76 4.71 13.18
CA GLY A 19 6.22 5.74 14.11
C GLY A 19 5.90 7.17 13.66
N VAL A 20 4.87 7.34 12.81
CA VAL A 20 4.42 8.64 12.30
C VAL A 20 3.18 9.08 13.07
N GLU A 21 3.18 10.33 13.50
CA GLU A 21 2.01 10.95 14.12
C GLU A 21 1.20 11.71 13.06
N ILE A 22 -0.10 11.40 12.95
CA ILE A 22 -1.01 12.05 12.02
C ILE A 22 -2.00 12.88 12.84
N PRO A 23 -2.02 14.21 12.68
CA PRO A 23 -3.00 15.07 13.33
C PRO A 23 -4.43 14.65 12.96
N THR A 24 -5.33 14.63 13.94
CA THR A 24 -6.70 14.13 13.77
C THR A 24 -7.45 14.87 12.65
N GLU A 25 -7.23 16.19 12.55
CA GLU A 25 -7.83 17.05 11.52
C GLU A 25 -7.37 16.71 10.08
N ARG A 26 -6.27 15.96 9.94
CA ARG A 26 -5.76 15.51 8.63
C ARG A 26 -6.17 14.09 8.26
N LEU A 27 -6.72 13.31 9.21
CA LEU A 27 -7.02 11.89 8.99
C LEU A 27 -8.04 11.66 7.88
N GLU A 28 -9.11 12.44 7.83
CA GLU A 28 -10.16 12.27 6.81
C GLU A 28 -9.64 12.59 5.40
N GLY A 29 -8.92 13.71 5.25
CA GLY A 29 -8.31 14.08 3.97
C GLY A 29 -7.28 13.05 3.51
N LEU A 30 -6.47 12.54 4.44
CA LEU A 30 -5.50 11.49 4.14
C LEU A 30 -6.18 10.16 3.77
N ALA A 31 -7.30 9.81 4.40
CA ALA A 31 -8.08 8.62 4.06
C ALA A 31 -8.55 8.66 2.62
N GLN A 32 -9.08 9.81 2.18
CA GLN A 32 -9.50 10.02 0.79
C GLN A 32 -8.33 9.89 -0.19
N GLN A 33 -7.17 10.47 0.15
CA GLN A 33 -5.98 10.40 -0.71
C GLN A 33 -5.43 8.97 -0.83
N VAL A 34 -5.36 8.25 0.29
CA VAL A 34 -4.91 6.85 0.32
C VAL A 34 -5.88 5.98 -0.47
N ASP A 35 -7.20 6.15 -0.30
CA ASP A 35 -8.20 5.42 -1.07
C ASP A 35 -8.06 5.66 -2.57
N ALA A 36 -7.83 6.91 -3.01
CA ALA A 36 -7.59 7.22 -4.42
C ALA A 36 -6.35 6.51 -4.99
N VAL A 37 -5.25 6.43 -4.22
CA VAL A 37 -4.05 5.67 -4.61
C VAL A 37 -4.37 4.19 -4.74
N TYR A 38 -5.07 3.60 -3.76
CA TYR A 38 -5.46 2.19 -3.81
C TYR A 38 -6.39 1.88 -4.99
N GLN A 39 -7.34 2.75 -5.30
CA GLN A 39 -8.18 2.59 -6.49
C GLN A 39 -7.35 2.63 -7.79
N GLY A 40 -6.30 3.45 -7.85
CA GLY A 40 -5.33 3.45 -8.93
C GLY A 40 -4.57 2.13 -9.04
N LEU A 41 -4.06 1.62 -7.92
CA LEU A 41 -3.33 0.34 -7.85
C LEU A 41 -4.22 -0.87 -8.17
N ALA A 42 -5.50 -0.85 -7.77
CA ALA A 42 -6.45 -1.92 -8.07
C ALA A 42 -6.64 -2.12 -9.58
N ARG A 43 -6.47 -1.07 -10.39
CA ARG A 43 -6.48 -1.17 -11.86
C ARG A 43 -5.26 -1.91 -12.40
N LEU A 44 -4.11 -1.84 -11.71
CA LEU A 44 -2.89 -2.58 -12.07
C LEU A 44 -2.99 -4.07 -11.71
N GLY A 45 -3.72 -4.41 -10.65
CA GLY A 45 -3.94 -5.81 -10.23
C GLY A 45 -4.73 -6.66 -11.23
N ALA A 46 -5.28 -6.07 -12.29
CA ALA A 46 -5.89 -6.79 -13.40
C ALA A 46 -4.87 -7.35 -14.41
N VAL A 47 -3.59 -7.00 -14.27
CA VAL A 47 -2.52 -7.52 -15.13
C VAL A 47 -2.07 -8.88 -14.60
N ASP A 48 -2.02 -9.89 -15.47
CA ASP A 48 -1.47 -11.20 -15.14
C ASP A 48 0.06 -11.11 -15.02
N LEU A 49 0.57 -11.22 -13.79
CA LEU A 49 1.99 -11.08 -13.48
C LEU A 49 2.71 -12.43 -13.31
N ARG A 50 2.06 -13.57 -13.63
CA ARG A 50 2.62 -14.91 -13.33
C ARG A 50 3.99 -15.19 -13.96
N GLU A 51 4.31 -14.54 -15.08
CA GLU A 51 5.57 -14.72 -15.81
C GLU A 51 6.41 -13.43 -15.89
N VAL A 52 6.05 -12.39 -15.14
CA VAL A 52 6.77 -11.12 -15.15
C VAL A 52 7.81 -11.13 -14.03
N GLU A 53 9.10 -11.17 -14.41
CA GLU A 53 10.17 -10.96 -13.43
C GLU A 53 10.13 -9.52 -12.87
N PRO A 54 10.34 -9.32 -11.55
CA PRO A 54 10.42 -7.99 -10.98
C PRO A 54 11.58 -7.19 -11.60
N ALA A 55 11.31 -5.95 -12.01
CA ALA A 55 12.30 -5.05 -12.61
C ALA A 55 13.55 -4.83 -11.73
N ALA A 56 13.41 -4.98 -10.41
CA ALA A 56 14.51 -5.09 -9.49
C ALA A 56 14.26 -6.28 -8.56
N SER A 57 15.10 -7.32 -8.65
CA SER A 57 15.13 -8.42 -7.70
C SER A 57 16.44 -8.40 -6.95
N PHE A 58 16.38 -8.25 -5.62
CA PHE A 58 17.57 -8.35 -4.78
C PHE A 58 17.86 -9.82 -4.49
N ARG A 59 18.94 -10.36 -5.08
CA ARG A 59 19.43 -11.70 -4.75
C ARG A 59 20.44 -11.59 -3.61
N LEU A 60 20.16 -12.25 -2.48
CA LEU A 60 21.08 -12.32 -1.35
C LEU A 60 22.32 -13.14 -1.73
N PRO A 61 23.55 -12.60 -1.58
CA PRO A 61 24.76 -13.23 -2.11
C PRO A 61 25.15 -14.55 -1.43
N TRP A 62 24.59 -14.89 -0.26
CA TRP A 62 24.92 -16.11 0.50
C TRP A 62 23.95 -17.28 0.30
N ARG A 63 23.00 -17.18 -0.65
CA ARG A 63 22.10 -18.29 -1.03
C ARG A 63 22.39 -18.90 -2.41
N ALA A 64 23.50 -18.51 -3.05
CA ALA A 64 24.02 -19.22 -4.21
C ALA A 64 24.82 -20.45 -3.73
N GLY A 65 24.09 -21.48 -3.33
CA GLY A 65 24.61 -22.84 -3.11
C GLY A 65 23.94 -23.79 -4.09
#